data_AF-A0A074ZM51-F1
#
_entry.id   AF-A0A074ZM51-F1
#
_cell.length_a   1.000
_cell.length_b   1.000
_cell.length_c   1.000
_cell.angle_alpha   90.00
_cell.angle_beta   90.00
_cell.angle_gamma   90.00
#
_symmetry.space_group_name_H-M   'P 1'
#
loop_
_entity.id
_entity.type
_entity.pdbx_description
1 polymer ?
#
loop_
_entity_poly.entity_id
_entity_poly.type
_entity_poly.pdbx_seq_one_letter_code
_entity_poly.pdbx_strand_id
1 'polypeptide(L)'
;MAFTNTSPLVYPTRSKQRAMGTNPITLAAPSSKAGDEFVLDMATSAVALGKIEMCRRRGVPIPHGWGADKNGKSTTDPAEASGEGALFPLGGEEENSGYKGFGLGMMVEIFCGIMAGGAYGANVRRWMTTDRPANLGQSFVAIDPNAFASGFGERLSDYMNSMRNLARVDKNVPVVIPGDPERAHIEECKKIGGIRYPPVLIDSMPLMWPVSGAPSRKTAVTSAAEFAGNGFYASLPSHCLTASGSLPTFTWLGEVSTSRKSVNWHTQHVAKPAQPVQCDQFVYRGIARPVFPPDPGDAQIQDMLNLIS
;
A
#
# COMPACT_ATOMS: atom_id res chain seq x y z
N MET A 1 -1.96 -12.74 -4.89
CA MET A 1 -1.76 -11.56 -5.76
C MET A 1 -2.98 -10.68 -5.69
N ALA A 2 -2.78 -9.37 -5.85
CA ALA A 2 -3.86 -8.39 -5.90
C ALA A 2 -3.56 -7.34 -6.98
N PHE A 3 -4.62 -6.82 -7.59
CA PHE A 3 -4.57 -5.84 -8.67
C PHE A 3 -5.72 -4.85 -8.52
N THR A 4 -5.52 -3.60 -8.94
CA THR A 4 -6.62 -2.62 -9.11
C THR A 4 -6.28 -1.66 -10.24
N ASN A 5 -7.28 -1.23 -11.02
CA ASN A 5 -7.10 -0.08 -11.91
C ASN A 5 -7.39 1.23 -11.17
N THR A 6 -6.97 2.36 -11.74
CA THR A 6 -7.10 3.69 -11.12
C THR A 6 -7.38 4.77 -12.17
N SER A 7 -7.65 6.00 -11.72
CA SER A 7 -7.83 7.15 -12.60
C SER A 7 -6.63 7.36 -13.55
N PRO A 8 -6.85 7.82 -14.78
CA PRO A 8 -5.79 7.95 -15.77
C PRO A 8 -4.76 9.02 -15.36
N LEU A 9 -3.53 8.59 -15.12
CA LEU A 9 -2.39 9.40 -14.67
C LEU A 9 -1.10 9.11 -15.46
N VAL A 10 -1.09 8.05 -16.27
CA VAL A 10 0.09 7.55 -17.00
C VAL A 10 -0.12 7.72 -18.50
N TYR A 11 0.94 8.10 -19.21
CA TYR A 11 0.99 8.05 -20.68
C TYR A 11 1.32 6.62 -21.15
N PRO A 12 0.50 6.02 -22.04
CA PRO A 12 0.95 4.91 -22.85
C PRO A 12 2.25 5.26 -23.57
N THR A 13 3.12 4.28 -23.78
CA THR A 13 4.35 4.48 -24.53
C THR A 13 4.03 5.06 -25.92
N ARG A 14 4.76 6.11 -26.33
CA ARG A 14 4.55 6.91 -27.56
C ARG A 14 3.24 7.73 -27.59
N SER A 15 2.52 7.86 -26.48
CA SER A 15 1.35 8.75 -26.36
C SER A 15 1.71 10.03 -25.60
N LYS A 16 0.95 11.10 -25.88
CA LYS A 16 0.94 12.34 -25.09
C LYS A 16 -0.38 12.57 -24.34
N GLN A 17 -1.23 11.55 -24.26
CA GLN A 17 -2.52 11.60 -23.61
C GLN A 17 -2.59 10.60 -22.46
N ARG A 18 -3.05 11.06 -21.28
CA ARG A 18 -3.30 10.21 -20.11
C ARG A 18 -4.38 9.20 -20.48
N ALA A 19 -4.10 7.93 -20.33
CA ALA A 19 -5.05 6.88 -20.72
C ALA A 19 -5.11 5.71 -19.74
N MET A 20 -4.14 5.58 -18.82
CA MET A 20 -4.10 4.48 -17.86
C MET A 20 -3.78 4.98 -16.47
N GLY A 21 -4.25 4.25 -15.46
CA GLY A 21 -3.87 4.48 -14.09
C GLY A 21 -2.46 4.00 -13.76
N THR A 22 -2.03 4.22 -12.52
CA THR A 22 -0.77 3.66 -12.00
C THR A 22 -0.84 2.16 -11.76
N ASN A 23 -2.06 1.59 -11.79
CA ASN A 23 -2.41 0.19 -11.95
C ASN A 23 -1.47 -0.80 -11.22
N PRO A 24 -1.48 -0.81 -9.87
CA PRO A 24 -0.52 -1.60 -9.11
C PRO A 24 -0.69 -3.11 -9.27
N ILE A 25 0.43 -3.81 -9.07
CA ILE A 25 0.55 -5.27 -9.03
C ILE A 25 1.19 -5.65 -7.69
N THR A 26 0.54 -6.56 -6.97
CA THR A 26 1.04 -7.07 -5.70
C THR A 26 1.16 -8.60 -5.71
N LEU A 27 2.28 -9.13 -5.20
CA LEU A 27 2.50 -10.55 -4.95
C LEU A 27 3.07 -10.74 -3.54
N ALA A 28 2.34 -11.50 -2.71
CA ALA A 28 2.84 -11.99 -1.43
C ALA A 28 2.98 -13.51 -1.47
N ALA A 29 4.07 -14.04 -0.93
CA ALA A 29 4.31 -15.47 -0.84
C ALA A 29 4.98 -15.86 0.51
N PRO A 30 4.46 -16.88 1.21
CA PRO A 30 4.99 -17.29 2.50
C PRO A 30 6.33 -18.04 2.33
N SER A 31 7.30 -17.70 3.17
CA SER A 31 8.57 -18.43 3.27
C SER A 31 8.53 -19.42 4.44
N SER A 32 9.59 -20.21 4.62
CA SER A 32 9.70 -21.11 5.78
C SER A 32 9.91 -20.39 7.12
N LYS A 33 10.26 -19.10 7.10
CA LYS A 33 10.53 -18.30 8.29
C LYS A 33 9.45 -17.23 8.47
N ALA A 34 8.71 -17.32 9.58
CA ALA A 34 7.71 -16.31 9.93
C ALA A 34 8.35 -14.91 10.02
N GLY A 35 7.72 -13.92 9.39
CA GLY A 35 8.20 -12.55 9.31
C GLY A 35 9.29 -12.32 8.27
N ASP A 36 9.58 -13.28 7.39
CA ASP A 36 10.46 -13.11 6.22
C ASP A 36 9.75 -13.55 4.94
N GLU A 37 8.53 -13.06 4.72
CA GLU A 37 7.74 -13.35 3.52
C GLU A 37 8.20 -12.51 2.32
N PHE A 38 8.04 -13.03 1.10
CA PHE A 38 8.21 -12.20 -0.10
C PHE A 38 6.98 -11.32 -0.27
N VAL A 39 7.15 -9.99 -0.35
CA VAL A 39 6.04 -9.05 -0.56
C VAL A 39 6.46 -8.00 -1.59
N LEU A 40 6.03 -8.18 -2.83
CA LEU A 40 6.13 -7.16 -3.87
C LEU A 40 4.84 -6.35 -3.89
N ASP A 41 4.96 -5.03 -3.74
CA ASP A 41 3.87 -4.08 -3.96
C ASP A 41 4.39 -2.90 -4.78
N MET A 42 3.92 -2.78 -6.02
CA MET A 42 4.45 -1.80 -6.96
C MET A 42 3.39 -1.25 -7.90
N ALA A 43 3.50 0.03 -8.23
CA ALA A 43 2.80 0.60 -9.37
C ALA A 43 3.42 0.11 -10.69
N THR A 44 2.65 0.13 -11.78
CA THR A 44 3.17 -0.06 -13.14
C THR A 44 3.62 1.25 -13.78
N SER A 45 3.57 2.36 -13.05
CA SER A 45 4.22 3.63 -13.40
C SER A 45 5.65 3.69 -12.88
N ALA A 46 6.51 4.51 -13.50
CA ALA A 46 7.89 4.71 -13.06
C ALA A 46 7.98 5.22 -11.61
N VAL A 47 6.99 6.03 -11.21
CA VAL A 47 6.89 6.57 -9.86
C VAL A 47 5.43 6.77 -9.46
N ALA A 48 5.15 6.86 -8.16
CA ALA A 48 3.85 7.28 -7.65
C ALA A 48 3.68 8.80 -7.77
N LEU A 49 2.47 9.26 -8.11
CA LEU A 49 2.13 10.70 -8.19
C LEU A 49 2.47 11.46 -6.90
N GLY A 50 2.29 10.81 -5.73
CA GLY A 50 2.63 11.41 -4.43
C GLY A 50 4.09 11.81 -4.29
N LYS A 51 5.04 11.07 -4.90
CA LYS A 51 6.47 11.43 -4.87
C LYS A 51 6.76 12.68 -5.72
N ILE A 52 6.09 12.83 -6.87
CA ILE A 52 6.19 14.06 -7.68
C ILE A 52 5.62 15.26 -6.90
N GLU A 53 4.48 15.09 -6.25
CA GLU A 53 3.87 16.13 -5.44
C GLU A 53 4.76 16.53 -4.24
N MET A 54 5.47 15.57 -3.64
CA MET A 54 6.47 15.88 -2.60
C MET A 54 7.63 16.71 -3.16
N CYS A 55 8.17 16.36 -4.33
CA CYS A 55 9.21 17.15 -4.99
C CYS A 55 8.71 18.58 -5.30
N ARG A 56 7.47 18.70 -5.82
CA ARG A 56 6.82 19.98 -6.09
C ARG A 56 6.74 20.86 -4.84
N ARG A 57 6.28 20.30 -3.71
CA ARG A 57 6.16 21.01 -2.43
C ARG A 57 7.51 21.43 -1.86
N ARG A 58 8.56 20.65 -2.10
CA ARG A 58 9.94 20.94 -1.68
C ARG A 58 10.67 21.88 -2.65
N GLY A 59 10.10 22.17 -3.82
CA GLY A 59 10.76 22.97 -4.85
C GLY A 59 12.00 22.30 -5.44
N VAL A 60 12.05 20.96 -5.44
CA VAL A 60 13.17 20.18 -5.99
C VAL A 60 12.77 19.50 -7.29
N PRO A 61 13.70 19.33 -8.26
CA PRO A 61 13.40 18.65 -9.51
C PRO A 61 13.10 17.16 -9.29
N ILE A 62 12.32 16.56 -10.19
CA ILE A 62 12.14 15.10 -10.28
C ILE A 62 13.24 14.48 -11.16
N PRO A 63 13.63 13.22 -10.90
CA PRO A 63 14.52 12.47 -11.80
C PRO A 63 13.95 12.34 -13.21
N HIS A 64 14.84 12.25 -14.20
CA HIS A 64 14.48 11.88 -15.57
C HIS A 64 13.76 10.52 -15.60
N GLY A 65 12.79 10.38 -16.51
CA GLY A 65 12.01 9.15 -16.66
C GLY A 65 10.88 8.96 -15.64
N TRP A 66 10.67 9.88 -14.70
CA TRP A 66 9.52 9.84 -13.79
C TRP A 66 8.23 10.33 -14.45
N GLY A 67 8.31 11.36 -15.29
CA GLY A 67 7.16 11.97 -15.91
C GLY A 67 7.50 12.78 -17.16
N ALA A 68 6.44 13.22 -17.81
CA ALA A 68 6.46 13.99 -19.04
C ALA A 68 5.58 15.23 -18.93
N ASP A 69 5.88 16.24 -19.72
CA ASP A 69 5.08 17.44 -19.90
C ASP A 69 3.76 17.17 -20.68
N LYS A 70 3.00 18.22 -20.95
CA LYS A 70 1.75 18.16 -21.74
C LYS A 70 1.94 17.70 -23.20
N ASN A 71 3.17 17.71 -23.71
CA ASN A 71 3.50 17.29 -25.07
C ASN A 71 4.00 15.84 -25.11
N GLY A 72 4.12 15.16 -23.97
CA GLY A 72 4.67 13.82 -23.87
C GLY A 72 6.20 13.78 -23.85
N LYS A 73 6.88 14.92 -23.63
CA LYS A 73 8.33 15.00 -23.52
C LYS A 73 8.78 14.86 -22.07
N SER A 74 9.87 14.11 -21.86
CA SER A 74 10.50 13.94 -20.54
C SER A 74 10.76 15.29 -19.86
N THR A 75 10.41 15.41 -18.59
CA THR A 75 10.62 16.64 -17.80
C THR A 75 11.16 16.31 -16.42
N THR A 76 11.95 17.25 -15.88
CA THR A 76 12.41 17.24 -14.49
C THR A 76 11.68 18.26 -13.62
N ASP A 77 10.75 19.03 -14.19
CA ASP A 77 9.89 19.93 -13.44
C ASP A 77 8.68 19.15 -12.88
N PRO A 78 8.54 19.04 -11.55
CA PRO A 78 7.39 18.37 -10.95
C PRO A 78 6.04 19.05 -11.28
N ALA A 79 6.01 20.36 -11.52
CA ALA A 79 4.79 21.10 -11.86
C ALA A 79 4.29 20.75 -13.26
N GLU A 80 5.21 20.60 -14.23
CA GLU A 80 4.87 20.16 -15.58
C GLU A 80 4.29 18.74 -15.58
N ALA A 81 4.95 17.80 -14.88
CA ALA A 81 4.54 16.40 -14.81
C ALA A 81 3.19 16.20 -14.09
N SER A 82 2.97 16.89 -12.96
CA SER A 82 1.75 16.76 -12.16
C SER A 82 0.55 17.56 -12.68
N GLY A 83 0.81 18.67 -13.38
CA GLY A 83 -0.20 19.58 -13.93
C GLY A 83 -0.91 19.03 -15.17
N GLU A 84 -0.50 19.48 -16.35
CA GLU A 84 -1.04 19.01 -17.65
C GLU A 84 -0.28 17.79 -18.22
N GLY A 85 0.87 17.44 -17.62
CA GLY A 85 1.71 16.32 -18.03
C GLY A 85 1.21 14.95 -17.59
N ALA A 86 2.08 13.96 -17.43
CA ALA A 86 1.71 12.66 -16.84
C ALA A 86 2.92 11.89 -16.33
N LEU A 87 2.66 10.78 -15.65
CA LEU A 87 3.68 9.80 -15.29
C LEU A 87 4.09 8.98 -16.51
N PHE A 88 5.37 8.58 -16.56
CA PHE A 88 5.78 7.50 -17.46
C PHE A 88 5.41 6.13 -16.87
N PRO A 89 5.22 5.10 -17.72
CA PRO A 89 5.16 3.72 -17.27
C PRO A 89 6.48 3.28 -16.64
N LEU A 90 6.48 2.16 -15.92
CA LEU A 90 7.71 1.53 -15.42
C LEU A 90 8.66 1.24 -16.59
N GLY A 91 9.93 1.64 -16.42
CA GLY A 91 10.91 1.70 -17.51
C GLY A 91 10.96 3.06 -18.21
N GLY A 92 10.15 4.04 -17.82
CA GLY A 92 10.28 5.41 -18.30
C GLY A 92 9.96 5.57 -19.78
N GLU A 93 10.90 6.19 -20.50
CA GLU A 93 10.86 6.36 -21.95
C GLU A 93 11.10 5.02 -22.68
N GLU A 94 10.87 5.01 -24.00
CA GLU A 94 11.00 3.79 -24.79
C GLU A 94 12.41 3.18 -24.76
N GLU A 95 13.44 4.03 -24.78
CA GLU A 95 14.85 3.63 -24.70
C GLU A 95 15.14 2.80 -23.42
N ASN A 96 14.42 3.10 -22.34
CA ASN A 96 14.53 2.41 -21.05
C ASN A 96 13.48 1.30 -20.87
N SER A 97 12.88 0.84 -21.97
CA SER A 97 11.86 -0.21 -22.01
C SER A 97 10.53 0.14 -21.32
N GLY A 98 10.11 1.42 -21.34
CA GLY A 98 8.81 1.85 -20.80
C GLY A 98 7.59 1.09 -21.33
N TYR A 99 7.68 0.52 -22.55
CA TYR A 99 6.63 -0.32 -23.11
C TYR A 99 6.34 -1.59 -22.28
N LYS A 100 7.28 -2.06 -21.45
CA LYS A 100 7.08 -3.18 -20.53
C LYS A 100 6.17 -2.78 -19.37
N GLY A 101 6.42 -1.63 -18.74
CA GLY A 101 5.53 -1.07 -17.72
C GLY A 101 4.15 -0.75 -18.27
N PHE A 102 4.08 -0.25 -19.50
CA PHE A 102 2.82 -0.04 -20.22
C PHE A 102 2.05 -1.36 -20.38
N GLY A 103 2.70 -2.43 -20.84
CA GLY A 103 2.09 -3.75 -20.97
C GLY A 103 1.58 -4.32 -19.64
N LEU A 104 2.34 -4.16 -18.55
CA LEU A 104 1.91 -4.55 -17.20
C LEU A 104 0.68 -3.76 -16.74
N GLY A 105 0.64 -2.45 -17.01
CA GLY A 105 -0.52 -1.62 -16.70
C GLY A 105 -1.77 -2.03 -17.48
N MET A 106 -1.64 -2.41 -18.75
CA MET A 106 -2.74 -2.95 -19.55
C MET A 106 -3.24 -4.29 -19.03
N MET A 107 -2.34 -5.19 -18.57
CA MET A 107 -2.73 -6.46 -17.96
C MET A 107 -3.63 -6.24 -16.74
N VAL A 108 -3.28 -5.28 -15.87
CA VAL A 108 -4.11 -4.91 -14.72
C VAL A 108 -5.46 -4.35 -15.16
N GLU A 109 -5.49 -3.51 -16.20
CA GLU A 109 -6.72 -2.95 -16.76
C GLU A 109 -7.67 -4.03 -17.27
N ILE A 110 -7.13 -5.08 -17.91
CA ILE A 110 -7.90 -6.24 -18.38
C ILE A 110 -8.54 -6.96 -17.19
N PHE A 111 -7.77 -7.25 -16.13
CA PHE A 111 -8.30 -7.98 -14.98
C PHE A 111 -9.30 -7.17 -14.16
N CYS A 112 -9.04 -5.87 -13.98
CA CYS A 112 -9.77 -5.04 -13.03
C CYS A 112 -10.89 -4.23 -13.69
N GLY A 113 -10.64 -3.66 -14.86
CA GLY A 113 -11.66 -2.90 -15.59
C GLY A 113 -12.54 -3.83 -16.41
N ILE A 114 -11.94 -4.47 -17.42
CA ILE A 114 -12.68 -5.20 -18.44
C ILE A 114 -13.37 -6.45 -17.87
N MET A 115 -12.59 -7.32 -17.23
CA MET A 115 -13.09 -8.61 -16.75
C MET A 115 -14.04 -8.48 -15.55
N ALA A 116 -13.81 -7.51 -14.66
CA ALA A 116 -14.69 -7.27 -13.51
C ALA A 116 -15.94 -6.44 -13.85
N GLY A 117 -16.08 -5.94 -15.09
CA GLY A 117 -17.18 -5.07 -15.50
C GLY A 117 -17.11 -3.64 -14.94
N GLY A 118 -15.93 -3.20 -14.52
CA GLY A 118 -15.67 -1.84 -14.05
C GLY A 118 -15.43 -0.83 -15.19
N ALA A 119 -15.31 0.45 -14.82
CA ALA A 119 -14.79 1.45 -15.73
C ALA A 119 -13.30 1.21 -15.99
N TYR A 120 -12.85 1.53 -17.19
CA TYR A 120 -11.46 1.31 -17.61
C TYR A 120 -10.88 2.49 -18.38
N GLY A 121 -9.56 2.68 -18.25
CA GLY A 121 -8.79 3.73 -18.92
C GLY A 121 -9.41 5.11 -18.74
N ALA A 122 -9.66 5.81 -19.85
CA ALA A 122 -10.26 7.15 -19.85
C ALA A 122 -11.72 7.22 -19.34
N ASN A 123 -12.41 6.08 -19.20
CA ASN A 123 -13.77 6.04 -18.68
C ASN A 123 -13.81 6.17 -17.15
N VAL A 124 -12.73 5.82 -16.47
CA VAL A 124 -12.57 6.08 -15.04
C VAL A 124 -12.57 7.60 -14.83
N ARG A 125 -13.30 8.08 -13.82
CA ARG A 125 -13.33 9.51 -13.50
C ARG A 125 -11.90 10.04 -13.26
N ARG A 126 -11.70 11.35 -13.46
CA ARG A 126 -10.40 11.98 -13.24
C ARG A 126 -10.01 11.93 -11.76
N TRP A 127 -8.70 11.89 -11.50
CA TRP A 127 -8.17 11.96 -10.14
C TRP A 127 -8.66 13.25 -9.46
N MET A 128 -9.02 13.17 -8.17
CA MET A 128 -9.61 14.25 -7.35
C MET A 128 -11.03 14.73 -7.74
N THR A 129 -11.63 14.27 -8.85
CA THR A 129 -13.03 14.64 -9.13
C THR A 129 -14.00 13.75 -8.36
N THR A 130 -15.12 14.33 -7.92
CA THR A 130 -16.17 13.65 -7.13
C THR A 130 -17.54 13.67 -7.80
N ASP A 131 -17.58 14.03 -9.08
CA ASP A 131 -18.77 14.17 -9.93
C ASP A 131 -19.55 12.87 -10.13
N ARG A 132 -18.85 11.73 -10.08
CA ARG A 132 -19.44 10.39 -10.19
C ARG A 132 -18.59 9.36 -9.44
N PRO A 133 -19.10 8.14 -9.16
CA PRO A 133 -18.28 7.04 -8.66
C PRO A 133 -17.12 6.74 -9.62
N ALA A 134 -15.97 6.35 -9.07
CA ALA A 134 -14.82 5.97 -9.91
C ALA A 134 -15.08 4.68 -10.71
N ASN A 135 -15.93 3.79 -10.17
CA ASN A 135 -16.27 2.49 -10.74
C ASN A 135 -15.02 1.64 -11.06
N LEU A 136 -14.06 1.62 -10.14
CA LEU A 136 -12.84 0.81 -10.25
C LEU A 136 -13.18 -0.65 -9.99
N GLY A 137 -12.39 -1.56 -10.55
CA GLY A 137 -12.42 -2.96 -10.15
C GLY A 137 -11.13 -3.40 -9.47
N GLN A 138 -11.24 -4.52 -8.76
CA GLN A 138 -10.12 -5.18 -8.08
C GLN A 138 -10.14 -6.65 -8.44
N SER A 139 -8.97 -7.25 -8.57
CA SER A 139 -8.81 -8.68 -8.82
C SER A 139 -7.88 -9.28 -7.78
N PHE A 140 -8.28 -10.42 -7.22
CA PHE A 140 -7.55 -11.14 -6.19
C PHE A 140 -7.33 -12.58 -6.64
N VAL A 141 -6.09 -13.05 -6.51
CA VAL A 141 -5.72 -14.42 -6.87
C VAL A 141 -5.00 -15.08 -5.70
N ALA A 142 -5.53 -16.20 -5.24
CA ALA A 142 -4.90 -17.06 -4.24
C ALA A 142 -4.51 -18.38 -4.90
N ILE A 143 -3.26 -18.79 -4.72
CA ILE A 143 -2.71 -20.04 -5.24
C ILE A 143 -2.20 -20.81 -4.03
N ASP A 144 -2.70 -22.04 -3.82
CA ASP A 144 -2.18 -22.91 -2.77
C ASP A 144 -0.86 -23.55 -3.25
N PRO A 145 0.30 -23.20 -2.66
CA PRO A 145 1.56 -23.79 -3.06
C PRO A 145 1.64 -25.30 -2.79
N ASN A 146 0.84 -25.82 -1.83
CA ASN A 146 0.82 -27.24 -1.49
C ASN A 146 0.13 -28.10 -2.55
N ALA A 147 -0.63 -27.49 -3.46
CA ALA A 147 -1.19 -28.16 -4.62
C ALA A 147 -0.14 -28.50 -5.70
N PHE A 148 1.12 -28.04 -5.53
CA PHE A 148 2.22 -28.22 -6.47
C PHE A 148 3.39 -29.00 -5.81
N ALA A 149 4.62 -28.52 -5.96
CA ALA A 149 5.81 -29.18 -5.41
C ALA A 149 5.97 -28.90 -3.90
N SER A 150 6.13 -29.95 -3.11
CA SER A 150 6.42 -29.89 -1.66
C SER A 150 7.64 -29.04 -1.33
N GLY A 151 7.68 -28.37 -0.18
CA GLY A 151 8.83 -27.59 0.27
C GLY A 151 8.93 -26.19 -0.36
N PHE A 152 7.77 -25.56 -0.64
CA PHE A 152 7.71 -24.23 -1.23
C PHE A 152 8.40 -23.18 -0.34
N GLY A 153 8.10 -23.19 0.95
CA GLY A 153 8.63 -22.21 1.91
C GLY A 153 10.14 -22.25 2.00
N GLU A 154 10.75 -23.45 2.06
CA GLU A 154 12.21 -23.59 2.14
C GLU A 154 12.89 -23.11 0.87
N ARG A 155 12.35 -23.45 -0.31
CA ARG A 155 12.90 -22.98 -1.59
C ARG A 155 12.81 -21.47 -1.74
N LEU A 156 11.71 -20.86 -1.30
CA LEU A 156 11.56 -19.41 -1.34
C LEU A 156 12.54 -18.73 -0.38
N SER A 157 12.68 -19.24 0.85
CA SER A 157 13.67 -18.76 1.81
C SER A 157 15.10 -18.86 1.26
N ASP A 158 15.46 -19.99 0.67
CA ASP A 158 16.77 -20.20 0.04
C ASP A 158 17.01 -19.20 -1.09
N TYR A 159 16.02 -19.04 -1.98
CA TYR A 159 16.10 -18.07 -3.07
C TYR A 159 16.31 -16.62 -2.57
N MET A 160 15.49 -16.16 -1.62
CA MET A 160 15.63 -14.81 -1.05
C MET A 160 16.98 -14.61 -0.37
N ASN A 161 17.46 -15.61 0.39
CA ASN A 161 18.78 -15.55 1.03
C ASN A 161 19.92 -15.55 0.00
N SER A 162 19.80 -16.32 -1.08
CA SER A 162 20.80 -16.34 -2.14
C SER A 162 20.96 -14.96 -2.78
N MET A 163 19.85 -14.24 -3.01
CA MET A 163 19.86 -12.89 -3.58
C MET A 163 20.49 -11.87 -2.61
N ARG A 164 20.13 -11.90 -1.32
CA ARG A 164 20.70 -11.00 -0.29
C ARG A 164 22.21 -11.16 -0.10
N ASN A 165 22.73 -12.36 -0.37
CA ASN A 165 24.14 -12.71 -0.19
C ASN A 165 25.00 -12.49 -1.45
N LEU A 166 24.44 -11.96 -2.54
CA LEU A 166 25.22 -11.60 -3.71
C LEU A 166 26.23 -10.48 -3.40
N ALA A 167 27.31 -10.45 -4.19
CA ALA A 167 28.30 -9.38 -4.11
C ALA A 167 27.62 -8.03 -4.41
N ARG A 168 27.84 -7.05 -3.53
CA ARG A 168 27.22 -5.73 -3.60
C ARG A 168 28.06 -4.79 -4.46
N VAL A 169 27.40 -3.88 -5.18
CA VAL A 169 28.09 -2.80 -5.92
C VAL A 169 28.73 -1.82 -4.93
N ASP A 170 27.95 -1.32 -3.97
CA ASP A 170 28.45 -0.63 -2.79
C ASP A 170 28.40 -1.58 -1.59
N LYS A 171 29.52 -1.77 -0.90
CA LYS A 171 29.62 -2.65 0.27
C LYS A 171 28.67 -2.25 1.40
N ASN A 172 28.32 -0.97 1.49
CA ASN A 172 27.49 -0.40 2.54
C ASN A 172 25.99 -0.45 2.23
N VAL A 173 25.60 -0.71 0.98
CA VAL A 173 24.19 -0.77 0.56
C VAL A 173 23.80 -2.24 0.31
N PRO A 174 22.96 -2.85 1.16
CA PRO A 174 22.60 -4.26 1.02
C PRO A 174 21.68 -4.50 -0.19
N VAL A 175 21.78 -5.69 -0.79
CA VAL A 175 20.72 -6.19 -1.68
C VAL A 175 19.52 -6.52 -0.82
N VAL A 176 18.38 -5.93 -1.15
CA VAL A 176 17.11 -6.12 -0.44
C VAL A 176 16.12 -6.89 -1.30
N ILE A 177 15.23 -7.63 -0.63
CA ILE A 177 14.13 -8.35 -1.24
C ILE A 177 12.85 -7.56 -1.06
N PRO A 178 11.90 -7.60 -2.01
CA PRO A 178 10.58 -7.02 -1.80
C PRO A 178 9.97 -7.43 -0.46
N GLY A 179 9.64 -6.43 0.37
CA GLY A 179 9.16 -6.57 1.74
C GLY A 179 10.21 -6.30 2.82
N ASP A 180 11.52 -6.36 2.52
CA ASP A 180 12.59 -6.01 3.47
C ASP A 180 12.51 -4.55 3.93
N PRO A 181 12.38 -3.53 3.04
CA PRO A 181 12.29 -2.14 3.46
C PRO A 181 11.06 -1.86 4.35
N GLU A 182 9.90 -2.41 3.97
CA GLU A 182 8.65 -2.24 4.72
C GLU A 182 8.74 -2.88 6.10
N ARG A 183 9.32 -4.08 6.21
CA ARG A 183 9.57 -4.72 7.51
C ARG A 183 10.50 -3.90 8.39
N ALA A 184 11.61 -3.40 7.84
CA ALA A 184 12.53 -2.55 8.58
C ALA A 184 11.82 -1.30 9.13
N HIS A 185 10.95 -0.67 8.30
CA HIS A 185 10.17 0.48 8.72
C HIS A 185 9.11 0.15 9.78
N ILE A 186 8.45 -1.01 9.70
CA ILE A 186 7.52 -1.49 10.74
C ILE A 186 8.25 -1.65 12.08
N GLU A 187 9.44 -2.24 12.08
CA GLU A 187 10.25 -2.38 13.30
C GLU A 187 10.73 -1.04 13.83
N GLU A 188 11.07 -0.09 12.96
CA GLU A 188 11.36 1.29 13.38
C GLU A 188 10.15 1.94 14.06
N CYS A 189 8.97 1.87 13.44
CA CYS A 189 7.72 2.41 13.99
C CYS A 189 7.39 1.81 15.36
N LYS A 190 7.61 0.50 15.54
CA LYS A 190 7.46 -0.18 16.84
C LYS A 190 8.44 0.35 17.87
N LYS A 191 9.72 0.55 17.51
CA LYS A 191 10.76 1.07 18.41
C LYS A 191 10.46 2.48 18.90
N ILE A 192 9.99 3.36 18.01
CA ILE A 192 9.64 4.74 18.37
C ILE A 192 8.25 4.85 19.03
N GLY A 193 7.47 3.76 19.03
CA GLY A 193 6.12 3.72 19.59
C GLY A 193 5.09 4.53 18.79
N GLY A 194 5.31 4.73 17.49
CA GLY A 194 4.45 5.58 16.65
C GLY A 194 4.89 5.65 15.19
N ILE A 195 4.23 6.52 14.42
CA ILE A 195 4.55 6.84 13.02
C ILE A 195 4.91 8.32 12.94
N ARG A 196 5.99 8.65 12.23
CA ARG A 196 6.40 10.04 12.02
C ARG A 196 5.60 10.67 10.88
N TYR A 197 5.09 11.88 11.11
CA TYR A 197 4.44 12.70 10.09
C TYR A 197 5.12 14.07 9.98
N PRO A 198 5.27 14.62 8.76
CA PRO A 198 5.70 16.01 8.60
C PRO A 198 4.71 16.96 9.30
N PRO A 199 5.18 18.03 9.99
CA PRO A 199 4.30 18.97 10.69
C PRO A 199 3.19 19.54 9.79
N VAL A 200 3.52 19.87 8.54
CA VAL A 200 2.54 20.35 7.54
C VAL A 200 1.37 19.39 7.30
N LEU A 201 1.58 18.07 7.41
CA LEU A 201 0.50 17.10 7.29
C LEU A 201 -0.38 17.11 8.55
N ILE A 202 0.24 17.21 9.73
CA ILE A 202 -0.47 17.29 11.01
C ILE A 202 -1.33 18.56 11.06
N ASP A 203 -0.80 19.68 10.59
CA ASP A 203 -1.50 20.97 10.59
C ASP A 203 -2.63 21.02 9.55
N SER A 204 -2.48 20.30 8.43
CA SER A 204 -3.51 20.23 7.38
C SER A 204 -4.55 19.15 7.62
N MET A 205 -4.35 18.24 8.58
CA MET A 205 -5.41 17.34 9.03
C MET A 205 -6.49 18.20 9.69
N PRO A 206 -7.67 18.38 9.07
CA PRO A 206 -8.79 18.93 9.80
C PRO A 206 -8.95 18.09 11.06
N LEU A 207 -9.31 18.73 12.17
CA LEU A 207 -9.59 18.11 13.46
C LEU A 207 -10.71 17.07 13.28
N MET A 208 -10.41 15.90 12.70
CA MET A 208 -11.36 14.83 12.33
C MET A 208 -11.76 14.04 13.56
N TRP A 209 -11.72 14.68 14.74
CA TRP A 209 -12.37 14.14 15.91
C TRP A 209 -12.61 15.19 17.01
N PRO A 210 -13.83 15.27 17.60
CA PRO A 210 -14.95 14.32 17.48
C PRO A 210 -16.20 14.86 16.79
N VAL A 211 -16.69 14.12 15.78
CA VAL A 211 -18.15 13.95 15.55
C VAL A 211 -18.67 12.70 16.30
N SER A 212 -17.84 11.97 17.05
CA SER A 212 -18.34 10.89 17.93
C SER A 212 -17.56 10.69 19.24
N GLY A 213 -17.50 11.71 20.10
CA GLY A 213 -17.44 11.48 21.55
C GLY A 213 -16.24 10.75 22.18
N ALA A 214 -15.09 10.53 21.52
CA ALA A 214 -13.91 10.07 22.26
C ALA A 214 -13.24 11.24 23.03
N PRO A 215 -12.94 11.07 24.33
CA PRO A 215 -12.47 12.15 25.19
C PRO A 215 -11.04 12.59 24.85
N SER A 216 -10.86 13.91 24.75
CA SER A 216 -9.59 14.59 24.53
C SER A 216 -8.61 14.44 25.70
N ARG A 217 -7.31 14.25 25.42
CA ARG A 217 -6.25 14.79 26.30
C ARG A 217 -5.86 16.17 25.79
N LYS A 218 -6.54 17.20 26.27
CA LYS A 218 -6.00 18.56 26.39
C LYS A 218 -5.61 18.77 27.85
N THR A 219 -4.31 18.84 28.13
CA THR A 219 -3.74 19.48 29.33
C THR A 219 -2.32 19.89 28.91
N ALA A 220 -2.16 21.13 28.42
CA ALA A 220 -1.73 22.33 29.16
C ALA A 220 -0.20 22.30 29.36
N VAL A 221 0.58 23.08 28.62
CA VAL A 221 0.91 24.48 28.94
C VAL A 221 1.00 24.70 30.45
N THR A 222 2.20 24.53 30.99
CA THR A 222 2.53 24.97 32.35
C THR A 222 3.19 26.35 32.27
N SER A 223 2.46 27.39 32.68
CA SER A 223 3.06 28.43 33.52
C SER A 223 2.05 28.96 34.55
N ALA A 224 2.53 28.97 35.79
CA ALA A 224 2.17 29.78 36.96
C ALA A 224 0.79 29.65 37.66
N ALA A 225 0.91 29.43 38.98
CA ALA A 225 0.01 29.76 40.10
C ALA A 225 -1.25 28.88 40.30
N GLU A 226 -1.21 27.97 41.28
CA GLU A 226 -1.83 28.11 42.62
C GLU A 226 -3.37 27.96 42.62
N PHE A 227 -3.90 26.85 43.16
CA PHE A 227 -4.58 26.88 44.47
C PHE A 227 -4.92 25.46 44.96
N ALA A 228 -4.99 25.38 46.28
CA ALA A 228 -5.03 24.20 47.13
C ALA A 228 -6.31 23.36 47.07
N GLY A 229 -6.19 22.11 47.56
CA GLY A 229 -7.23 21.52 48.41
C GLY A 229 -7.71 20.13 48.03
N ASN A 230 -7.37 19.16 48.88
CA ASN A 230 -8.13 17.96 49.25
C ASN A 230 -8.43 16.96 48.11
N GLY A 231 -7.79 15.80 47.99
CA GLY A 231 -7.60 14.78 49.02
C GLY A 231 -8.91 14.02 49.25
N PHE A 232 -9.11 12.85 48.63
CA PHE A 232 -9.78 11.69 49.22
C PHE A 232 -9.52 10.41 48.42
N TYR A 233 -9.39 9.33 49.19
CA TYR A 233 -8.87 7.98 48.90
C TYR A 233 -9.92 7.01 48.35
N ALA A 234 -9.41 5.80 48.04
CA ALA A 234 -10.08 4.48 47.97
C ALA A 234 -10.54 4.06 46.57
N SER A 235 -10.35 2.83 46.07
CA SER A 235 -9.73 1.60 46.60
C SER A 235 -9.65 0.60 45.44
N LEU A 236 -8.55 -0.16 45.34
CA LEU A 236 -8.44 -1.41 44.59
C LEU A 236 -9.39 -2.48 45.20
N PRO A 237 -9.89 -3.49 44.46
CA PRO A 237 -9.12 -4.73 44.18
C PRO A 237 -9.27 -5.22 42.71
N SER A 238 -8.21 -5.74 42.09
CA SER A 238 -7.85 -7.18 41.96
C SER A 238 -8.92 -8.03 41.29
N HIS A 239 -8.59 -8.62 40.12
CA HIS A 239 -8.61 -10.08 39.85
C HIS A 239 -8.18 -10.36 38.39
N CYS A 240 -7.18 -11.21 38.26
CA CYS A 240 -6.71 -11.82 37.01
C CYS A 240 -7.80 -12.71 36.37
N LEU A 241 -7.72 -12.93 35.06
CA LEU A 241 -7.59 -14.28 34.48
C LEU A 241 -7.36 -14.23 32.96
N THR A 242 -6.41 -15.06 32.56
CA THR A 242 -6.02 -15.47 31.20
C THR A 242 -7.12 -16.26 30.50
N ALA A 243 -7.29 -16.08 29.19
CA ALA A 243 -7.89 -17.09 28.32
C ALA A 243 -7.34 -17.02 26.88
N SER A 244 -6.66 -18.10 26.51
CA SER A 244 -6.37 -18.56 25.15
C SER A 244 -7.64 -19.05 24.44
N GLY A 245 -7.77 -18.81 23.13
CA GLY A 245 -8.78 -19.44 22.26
C GLY A 245 -8.91 -18.71 20.94
N SER A 246 -8.35 -19.25 19.84
CA SER A 246 -9.07 -19.97 18.78
C SER A 246 -10.04 -19.08 17.96
N LEU A 247 -9.57 -18.64 16.79
CA LEU A 247 -10.43 -18.08 15.73
C LEU A 247 -11.31 -19.20 15.14
N PRO A 248 -12.57 -18.92 14.75
CA PRO A 248 -13.49 -19.93 14.26
C PRO A 248 -13.11 -20.45 12.86
N THR A 249 -13.36 -21.74 12.67
CA THR A 249 -13.17 -22.54 11.46
C THR A 249 -14.13 -22.10 10.34
N PHE A 250 -13.59 -21.68 9.20
CA PHE A 250 -14.35 -21.60 7.95
C PHE A 250 -14.59 -23.01 7.40
N THR A 251 -15.85 -23.42 7.28
CA THR A 251 -16.23 -24.70 6.68
C THR A 251 -16.23 -24.57 5.15
N TRP A 252 -15.37 -25.33 4.48
CA TRP A 252 -15.37 -25.48 3.02
C TRP A 252 -16.45 -26.50 2.63
N LEU A 253 -17.45 -26.10 1.83
CA LEU A 253 -18.34 -27.05 1.15
C LEU A 253 -17.71 -27.37 -0.20
N GLY A 254 -16.88 -28.42 -0.23
CA GLY A 254 -16.25 -28.91 -1.45
C GLY A 254 -17.04 -30.07 -2.03
N GLU A 255 -17.71 -29.85 -3.16
CA GLU A 255 -18.09 -30.96 -4.03
C GLU A 255 -16.85 -31.40 -4.82
N VAL A 256 -16.33 -32.57 -4.45
CA VAL A 256 -15.31 -33.26 -5.24
C VAL A 256 -16.00 -33.88 -6.45
N SER A 257 -15.92 -33.21 -7.60
CA SER A 257 -16.27 -33.81 -8.89
C SER A 257 -15.11 -34.67 -9.39
N THR A 258 -15.18 -35.98 -9.19
CA THR A 258 -14.33 -36.96 -9.87
C THR A 258 -14.89 -37.23 -11.27
N SER A 259 -14.47 -36.49 -12.28
CA SER A 259 -14.62 -36.92 -13.68
C SER A 259 -13.58 -36.25 -14.58
N ARG A 260 -12.53 -37.01 -14.94
CA ARG A 260 -11.70 -36.70 -16.11
C ARG A 260 -12.53 -36.90 -17.37
N LYS A 261 -13.07 -35.84 -17.96
CA LYS A 261 -13.39 -35.78 -19.39
C LYS A 261 -13.14 -34.37 -19.93
N SER A 262 -12.22 -34.30 -20.89
CA SER A 262 -12.06 -33.19 -21.84
C SER A 262 -13.42 -32.82 -22.46
N VAL A 263 -13.83 -31.55 -22.39
CA VAL A 263 -14.91 -31.02 -23.26
C VAL A 263 -14.67 -29.55 -23.63
N ASN A 264 -14.77 -29.35 -24.95
CA ASN A 264 -14.95 -28.13 -25.75
C ASN A 264 -15.72 -26.98 -25.10
N TRP A 265 -15.22 -25.77 -25.31
CA TRP A 265 -15.91 -24.50 -25.03
C TRP A 265 -16.90 -24.17 -26.15
N HIS A 266 -18.21 -24.34 -25.92
CA HIS A 266 -19.27 -23.51 -26.53
C HIS A 266 -20.65 -23.72 -25.83
N THR A 267 -21.21 -22.59 -25.36
CA THR A 267 -22.64 -22.21 -25.20
C THR A 267 -23.52 -22.68 -24.00
N GLN A 268 -24.05 -21.64 -23.30
CA GLN A 268 -25.34 -21.48 -22.58
C GLN A 268 -25.52 -22.16 -21.19
N HIS A 269 -26.12 -21.59 -20.11
CA HIS A 269 -26.89 -20.34 -19.90
C HIS A 269 -27.21 -20.10 -18.39
N VAL A 270 -27.54 -18.83 -18.07
CA VAL A 270 -28.49 -18.30 -17.04
C VAL A 270 -28.05 -18.00 -15.60
N ALA A 271 -28.34 -16.75 -15.24
CA ALA A 271 -28.08 -16.00 -14.02
C ALA A 271 -28.96 -16.41 -12.81
N LYS A 272 -28.46 -16.14 -11.60
CA LYS A 272 -29.25 -15.95 -10.37
C LYS A 272 -28.86 -14.63 -9.70
N PRO A 273 -29.80 -13.79 -9.24
CA PRO A 273 -29.49 -12.57 -8.51
C PRO A 273 -29.23 -12.86 -7.02
N ALA A 274 -28.22 -12.20 -6.43
CA ALA A 274 -27.93 -12.25 -5.00
C ALA A 274 -28.66 -11.12 -4.25
N GLN A 275 -29.29 -11.45 -3.12
CA GLN A 275 -29.98 -10.51 -2.22
C GLN A 275 -28.99 -9.84 -1.25
N PRO A 276 -29.26 -8.60 -0.78
CA PRO A 276 -28.39 -7.88 0.15
C PRO A 276 -28.56 -8.36 1.59
N VAL A 277 -27.44 -8.56 2.31
CA VAL A 277 -27.39 -8.88 3.74
C VAL A 277 -26.91 -7.65 4.51
N GLN A 278 -27.64 -7.31 5.57
CA GLN A 278 -27.46 -6.14 6.44
C GLN A 278 -26.28 -6.36 7.41
N CYS A 279 -25.40 -5.38 7.57
CA CYS A 279 -24.25 -5.43 8.49
C CYS A 279 -24.49 -4.55 9.72
N ASP A 280 -24.41 -5.15 10.91
CA ASP A 280 -24.51 -4.47 12.21
C ASP A 280 -23.19 -3.76 12.59
N GLN A 281 -23.32 -2.56 13.16
CA GLN A 281 -22.21 -1.75 13.69
C GLN A 281 -21.74 -2.26 15.06
N PHE A 282 -20.43 -2.51 15.22
CA PHE A 282 -19.79 -2.75 16.53
C PHE A 282 -18.86 -1.59 16.91
N VAL A 283 -18.98 -1.12 18.16
CA VAL A 283 -18.20 -0.03 18.77
C VAL A 283 -17.20 -0.60 19.77
N TYR A 284 -15.92 -0.19 19.73
CA TYR A 284 -14.85 -0.64 20.64
C TYR A 284 -14.27 0.52 21.47
N ARG A 285 -14.03 0.29 22.78
CA ARG A 285 -13.50 1.28 23.77
C ARG A 285 -12.00 1.04 24.04
N GLY A 286 -11.20 2.12 24.06
CA GLY A 286 -9.72 2.09 24.15
C GLY A 286 -9.09 2.09 25.54
N ILE A 287 -7.82 1.69 25.61
CA ILE A 287 -6.90 1.65 26.78
C ILE A 287 -5.72 2.62 26.53
N ALA A 288 -5.14 3.24 27.59
CA ALA A 288 -4.11 4.29 27.48
C ALA A 288 -2.74 3.97 28.14
N ARG A 289 -1.67 4.19 27.33
CA ARG A 289 -0.28 4.72 27.51
C ARG A 289 0.72 4.23 28.59
N PRO A 290 2.02 4.05 28.19
CA PRO A 290 3.23 4.29 28.99
C PRO A 290 4.01 5.59 28.57
N VAL A 291 5.03 5.96 29.36
CA VAL A 291 5.84 7.21 29.34
C VAL A 291 7.19 7.02 28.60
N PHE A 292 7.69 8.03 27.86
CA PHE A 292 8.96 8.03 27.10
C PHE A 292 10.10 8.85 27.77
N PRO A 293 11.38 8.48 27.58
CA PRO A 293 12.57 9.31 27.91
C PRO A 293 12.99 10.25 26.75
N PRO A 294 13.89 11.24 26.97
CA PRO A 294 14.21 12.28 25.98
C PRO A 294 15.18 11.85 24.85
N ASP A 295 15.02 12.51 23.70
CA ASP A 295 15.62 12.29 22.37
C ASP A 295 17.14 12.61 22.26
N PRO A 296 17.94 11.84 21.51
CA PRO A 296 19.23 12.26 20.96
C PRO A 296 19.11 12.73 19.49
N GLY A 297 19.59 13.95 19.21
CA GLY A 297 19.28 14.72 18.01
C GLY A 297 19.92 14.36 16.65
N ASP A 298 19.30 14.95 15.62
CA ASP A 298 19.65 15.38 14.24
C ASP A 298 20.69 14.66 13.35
N ALA A 299 21.48 13.70 13.81
CA ALA A 299 22.50 13.07 12.97
C ALA A 299 21.99 11.90 12.10
N GLN A 300 20.77 11.37 12.33
CA GLN A 300 20.29 10.13 11.67
C GLN A 300 19.41 10.35 10.43
N ILE A 301 19.06 11.58 10.08
CA ILE A 301 18.07 11.86 9.03
C ILE A 301 18.65 11.71 7.60
N GLN A 302 19.96 11.89 7.42
CA GLN A 302 20.60 11.74 6.10
C GLN A 302 20.80 10.27 5.68
N ASP A 303 21.03 9.36 6.63
CA ASP A 303 21.27 7.94 6.30
C ASP A 303 20.00 7.20 5.83
N MET A 304 18.80 7.68 6.19
CA MET A 304 17.54 7.05 5.77
C MET A 304 17.16 7.29 4.30
N LEU A 305 17.68 8.34 3.65
CA LEU A 305 17.35 8.65 2.25
C LEU A 305 18.06 7.74 1.25
N ASN A 306 19.21 7.18 1.61
CA ASN A 306 19.96 6.24 0.76
C ASN A 306 19.43 4.79 0.82
N LEU A 307 18.50 4.50 1.74
CA LEU A 307 17.87 3.17 1.87
C LEU A 307 16.57 3.02 1.06
N ILE A 308 16.08 4.09 0.44
CA ILE A 308 14.79 4.13 -0.29
C ILE A 308 15.01 4.48 -1.79
N SER A 309 16.25 4.56 -2.26
CA SER A 309 16.60 4.71 -3.68
C SER A 309 16.74 3.38 -4.39
#